data_AF-A0A1I7W8L1-F1
#
_entry.id   AF-A0A1I7W8L1-F1
#
_cell.length_a   1.000
_cell.length_b   1.000
_cell.length_c   1.000
_cell.angle_alpha   90.00
_cell.angle_beta   90.00
_cell.angle_gamma   90.00
#
_symmetry.space_group_name_H-M   'P 1'
#
loop_
_entity.id
_entity.type
_entity.pdbx_description
1 polymer ?
#
loop_
_entity_poly.entity_id
_entity_poly.type
_entity_poly.pdbx_seq_one_letter_code
_entity_poly.pdbx_strand_id
1 'polypeptide(L)' 'MTIILFIVDTSASMAQKSYQGISTLDLAKSLVDALLKVYWAGDTRDE' A
#
# COMPACT_ATOMS: atom_id res chain seq x y z
N MET A 1 -10.10 -19.88 -5.51
CA MET A 1 -10.05 -18.40 -5.61
C MET A 1 -9.63 -17.87 -4.26
N THR A 2 -8.55 -17.10 -4.21
CA THR A 2 -8.04 -16.50 -2.98
C THR A 2 -8.25 -15.00 -3.07
N ILE A 3 -8.94 -14.43 -2.08
CA ILE A 3 -9.16 -12.98 -1.99
C ILE A 3 -8.20 -12.43 -0.95
N ILE A 4 -7.46 -11.38 -1.30
CA ILE A 4 -6.57 -10.66 -0.38
C ILE A 4 -7.23 -9.32 -0.05
N LEU A 5 -7.43 -9.06 1.24
CA LEU A 5 -8.03 -7.81 1.74
C LEU A 5 -6.97 -6.99 2.48
N PHE A 6 -6.75 -5.74 2.02
CA PHE A 6 -5.91 -4.78 2.73
C PHE A 6 -6.78 -3.92 3.65
N ILE A 7 -6.45 -3.90 4.94
CA ILE A 7 -7.09 -3.02 5.93
C ILE A 7 -6.07 -1.94 6.29
N VAL A 8 -6.41 -0.69 5.99
CA VAL A 8 -5.55 0.48 6.27
C VAL A 8 -6.25 1.38 7.28
N ASP A 9 -5.55 1.73 8.35
CA ASP A 9 -6.03 2.74 9.29
C ASP A 9 -5.92 4.14 8.66
N THR A 10 -7.05 4.83 8.55
CA THR A 10 -7.16 6.20 8.02
C THR A 10 -7.52 7.21 9.10
N SER A 11 -7.27 6.88 10.37
CA SER A 11 -7.48 7.78 11.51
C SER A 11 -6.65 9.07 11.42
N ALA A 12 -7.06 10.11 12.15
CA ALA A 12 -6.36 11.40 12.16
C ALA A 12 -4.89 11.28 12.61
N SER A 13 -4.58 10.33 13.51
CA SER A 13 -3.20 10.04 13.93
C SER A 13 -2.31 9.53 12.81
N MET A 14 -2.88 8.90 11.77
CA MET A 14 -2.12 8.37 10.64
C MET A 14 -1.72 9.44 9.61
N ALA A 15 -2.45 10.57 9.59
CA ALA A 15 -2.15 11.72 8.74
C ALA A 15 -1.05 12.62 9.33
N GLN A 16 -0.56 12.33 10.54
CA GLN A 16 0.52 13.09 11.17
C GLN A 16 1.81 12.89 10.37
N LYS A 17 2.39 14.01 9.93
CA LYS A 17 3.64 14.00 9.16
C LYS A 17 4.82 13.72 10.09
N SER A 18 5.70 12.83 9.65
CA SER A 18 7.01 12.63 10.26
C SER A 18 7.93 13.83 9.95
N TYR A 19 9.11 13.84 10.58
CA TYR A 19 10.17 14.81 10.30
C TYR A 19 10.60 14.86 8.83
N GLN A 20 10.34 13.79 8.07
CA GLN A 20 10.65 13.72 6.64
C GLN A 20 9.52 14.29 5.76
N GLY A 21 8.46 14.85 6.36
CA GLY A 21 7.31 15.44 5.66
C GLY A 21 6.30 14.43 5.12
N ILE A 22 6.54 13.13 5.35
CA ILE A 22 5.69 12.02 4.89
C ILE A 22 4.83 11.54 6.06
N SER A 23 3.53 11.31 5.83
CA SER A 23 2.64 10.70 6.82
C SER A 23 2.67 9.17 6.76
N THR A 24 2.32 8.52 7.87
CA THR A 24 2.22 7.06 7.92
C THR A 24 1.17 6.53 6.94
N LEU A 25 0.11 7.31 6.70
CA LEU A 25 -0.90 6.99 5.70
C LEU A 25 -0.35 7.01 4.27
N ASP A 26 0.56 7.94 3.96
CA ASP A 26 1.19 8.02 2.63
C ASP A 26 2.09 6.81 2.38
N LEU A 27 2.84 6.37 3.41
CA LEU A 27 3.63 5.14 3.36
C LEU A 27 2.75 3.90 3.14
N ALA A 28 1.64 3.79 3.87
CA ALA A 28 0.73 2.65 3.73
C ALA A 28 0.15 2.56 2.31
N LYS A 29 -0.26 3.68 1.71
CA LYS A 29 -0.73 3.73 0.32
C LYS A 29 0.34 3.29 -0.68
N SER A 30 1.57 3.82 -0.53
CA SER A 30 2.68 3.46 -1.40
C SER A 30 3.04 1.98 -1.33
N LEU A 31 2.93 1.37 -0.15
CA LEU A 31 3.16 -0.06 0.04
C LEU A 31 2.11 -0.91 -0.67
N VAL A 32 0.82 -0.55 -0.54
CA VAL A 32 -0.27 -1.27 -1.23
C VAL A 32 -0.10 -1.20 -2.74
N ASP A 33 0.24 -0.03 -3.28
CA ASP A 33 0.52 0.14 -4.71
C ASP A 33 1.71 -0.72 -5.18
N ALA A 34 2.77 -0.81 -4.38
CA ALA A 34 3.93 -1.64 -4.71
C ALA A 34 3.56 -3.13 -4.71
N LEU A 35 2.80 -3.59 -3.73
CA LEU A 35 2.35 -4.98 -3.65
C LEU A 35 1.41 -5.35 -4.79
N LEU A 36 0.47 -4.46 -5.16
CA LEU A 36 -0.38 -4.65 -6.31
C LEU A 36 0.43 -4.73 -7.61
N LYS A 37 1.41 -3.84 -7.80
CA LYS A 37 2.28 -3.89 -8.99
C LYS A 37 3.08 -5.18 -9.07
N VAL A 38 3.61 -5.69 -7.96
CA VAL A 38 4.33 -6.97 -7.94
C VAL A 38 3.39 -8.13 -8.27
N TYR A 39 2.19 -8.14 -7.70
CA TYR A 39 1.17 -9.15 -8.00
C TYR A 39 0.82 -9.17 -9.50
N TRP A 40 0.54 -7.99 -10.08
CA TRP A 40 0.22 -7.87 -11.51
C TRP A 40 1.43 -8.15 -12.43
N ALA A 41 2.64 -7.77 -12.03
CA ALA A 41 3.83 -8.04 -12.83
C ALA A 41 4.21 -9.53 -12.84
N GLY A 42 3.88 -10.28 -11.78
CA GLY A 42 3.96 -11.74 -11.77
C GLY A 42 2.98 -12.37 -12.76
N ASP A 43 1.75 -11.86 -12.80
CA ASP A 43 0.68 -12.32 -13.71
C ASP A 43 1.06 -12.16 -15.19
N THR A 44 1.69 -11.04 -15.57
CA THR A 44 2.11 -10.78 -16.97
C THR A 44 3.36 -11.54 -17.45
N ARG A 45 4.03 -12.30 -16.57
CA ARG A 45 5.24 -13.07 -16.91
C ARG A 45 4.95 -14.53 -17.23
N ASP A 46 3.74 -14.98 -16.94
CA ASP A 46 3.27 -16.34 -17.18
C ASP A 46 2.52 -16.47 -18.53
N GLU A 47 2.56 -15.45 -19.39
CA GLU A 47 2.07 -15.44 -20.79
C GLU A 47 3.19 -15.59 -21.83
#